data_AF-A0A373VP69-F1
#
_entry.id   AF-A0A373VP69-F1
#
_cell.length_a   1.000
_cell.length_b   1.000
_cell.length_c   1.000
_cell.angle_alpha   90.00
_cell.angle_beta   90.00
_cell.angle_gamma   90.00
#
_symmetry.space_group_name_H-M   'P 1'
#
loop_
_entity.id
_entity.type
_entity.pdbx_description
1 polymer ?
#
loop_
_entity_poly.entity_id
_entity_poly.type
_entity_poly.pdbx_seq_one_letter_code
_entity_poly.pdbx_strand_id
1 'polypeptide(L)'
;MEFYKVKITRKGTKPPIWRRCLVPADITFAQMAVVLEEILEYETSSLYEFEFFQKKVRIREWTEDGESATWQYDFQNAADTFVNDLMNTEKWFTFRIHAEEKLPEYRVDIENRVKKAILDEGDKEVCFPVIVKEVSREDEEIWTDALERNAYLEETFKLQDGESDYRSFEEIKADTESNKILITSTKPVSRELHNKQSTDSIMREFTDNYLNPFIEQKMAELELEEEGTRNPDVKEYLLSYKKEDLEEKAKEFNITCSGSTKEELAEEIAKYVLSPEGMREIFLQADEWEADAFEAVLDKKCFLAEETDWIKLGWLSDAGYVVSYSDHHAEVPKAVISLYKEINTPEFRKLCRQVSWMRSCQTMLGFIYAIAPLKIVYRMYRRRPDYKVSYDEFLEILKQVPENDNMCIVRDDKMILKTVLRENLYERIEEYQGDREFYMPSPEEVLDYAKHGYPSQDPAYKKLENFLREELHQNTAQITELMYIVFKEFSMDGMLSDITEEFKNRNVVFESDKQMETFASIMTNVNNNTRMLDFRGYTPNEIARMSVSERTIPSIVPMGSIANKTFVPSNMATKKIYPNDPCPCGSGKKYKKCCGRK
;
A
#
# COMPACT_ATOMS: atom_id res chain seq x y z
N MET A 1 -17.08 -53.24 20.26
CA MET A 1 -16.13 -52.10 20.29
C MET A 1 -15.89 -51.57 18.87
N GLU A 2 -15.37 -50.35 18.72
CA GLU A 2 -15.08 -49.76 17.42
C GLU A 2 -13.58 -49.49 17.25
N PHE A 3 -13.09 -49.62 16.01
CA PHE A 3 -11.68 -49.46 15.67
C PHE A 3 -11.52 -48.63 14.41
N TYR A 4 -10.41 -47.89 14.31
CA TYR A 4 -9.92 -47.37 13.05
C TYR A 4 -8.97 -48.36 12.41
N LYS A 5 -9.22 -48.67 11.14
CA LYS A 5 -8.23 -49.31 10.29
C LYS A 5 -7.32 -48.24 9.72
N VAL A 6 -6.04 -48.34 10.03
CA VAL A 6 -5.03 -47.36 9.62
C VAL A 6 -3.88 -48.06 8.91
N LYS A 7 -3.28 -47.36 7.95
CA LYS A 7 -2.02 -47.75 7.30
C LYS A 7 -0.93 -46.78 7.72
N ILE A 8 0.04 -47.27 8.48
CA ILE A 8 1.16 -46.51 9.02
C ILE A 8 2.38 -46.76 8.13
N THR A 9 2.81 -45.72 7.40
CA THR A 9 3.91 -45.79 6.42
C THR A 9 5.10 -44.97 6.88
N ARG A 10 6.30 -45.55 6.90
CA ARG A 10 7.54 -44.84 7.25
C ARG A 10 7.94 -43.87 6.15
N LYS A 11 8.02 -42.57 6.46
CA LYS A 11 8.41 -41.55 5.48
C LYS A 11 9.86 -41.77 5.04
N GLY A 12 10.14 -41.47 3.77
CA GLY A 12 11.49 -41.51 3.21
C GLY A 12 12.01 -42.88 2.80
N THR A 13 11.24 -43.96 2.99
CA THR A 13 11.64 -45.32 2.60
C THR A 13 11.24 -45.66 1.16
N LYS A 14 12.12 -46.35 0.42
CA LYS A 14 11.87 -46.90 -0.92
C LYS A 14 12.56 -48.26 -1.06
N PRO A 15 11.82 -49.38 -1.28
CA PRO A 15 10.36 -49.51 -1.30
C PRO A 15 9.70 -49.12 0.04
N PRO A 16 8.39 -48.80 0.06
CA PRO A 16 7.72 -48.31 1.26
C PRO A 16 7.61 -49.39 2.34
N ILE A 17 8.07 -49.07 3.55
CA ILE A 17 7.87 -49.89 4.77
C ILE A 17 6.59 -49.43 5.47
N TRP A 18 5.69 -50.35 5.79
CA TRP A 18 4.40 -50.01 6.41
C TRP A 18 3.75 -51.15 7.20
N ARG A 19 2.98 -50.78 8.23
CA ARG A 19 2.03 -51.64 8.95
C ARG A 19 0.60 -51.19 8.67
N ARG A 20 -0.33 -52.12 8.62
CA ARG A 20 -1.77 -51.85 8.63
C ARG A 20 -2.33 -52.40 9.92
N CYS A 21 -2.99 -51.55 10.69
CA CYS A 21 -3.41 -51.85 12.05
C CYS A 21 -4.90 -51.54 12.25
N LEU A 22 -5.50 -52.20 13.23
CA LEU A 22 -6.74 -51.77 13.85
C LEU A 22 -6.36 -51.14 15.20
N VAL A 23 -6.65 -49.85 15.36
CA VAL A 23 -6.42 -49.11 16.60
C VAL A 23 -7.75 -48.68 17.21
N PRO A 24 -7.89 -48.62 18.54
CA PRO A 24 -9.18 -48.37 19.17
C PRO A 24 -9.74 -47.00 18.79
N ALA A 25 -11.05 -46.93 18.57
CA ALA A 25 -11.79 -45.67 18.53
C ALA A 25 -12.22 -45.28 19.95
N ASP A 26 -12.78 -44.07 20.10
CA ASP A 26 -13.37 -43.59 21.35
C ASP A 26 -12.37 -43.50 22.53
N ILE A 27 -11.08 -43.34 22.22
CA ILE A 27 -9.98 -43.07 23.15
C ILE A 27 -9.38 -41.67 22.91
N THR A 28 -8.56 -41.19 23.84
CA THR A 28 -7.83 -39.92 23.69
C THR A 28 -6.56 -40.08 22.85
N PHE A 29 -6.01 -39.00 22.31
CA PHE A 29 -4.73 -39.02 21.59
C PHE A 29 -3.56 -39.42 22.50
N ALA A 30 -3.64 -39.18 23.81
CA ALA A 30 -2.67 -39.70 24.78
C ALA A 30 -2.70 -41.23 24.85
N GLN A 31 -3.89 -41.83 24.95
CA GLN A 31 -4.06 -43.28 24.86
C GLN A 31 -3.60 -43.84 23.50
N MET A 32 -3.87 -43.12 22.41
CA MET A 32 -3.42 -43.50 21.07
C MET A 32 -1.89 -43.47 20.93
N ALA A 33 -1.22 -42.50 21.56
CA ALA A 33 0.25 -42.46 21.57
C ALA A 33 0.84 -43.69 22.25
N VAL A 34 0.25 -44.13 23.36
CA VAL A 34 0.63 -45.40 24.02
C VAL A 34 0.47 -46.58 23.07
N VAL A 35 -0.63 -46.64 22.31
CA VAL A 35 -0.86 -47.70 21.31
C VAL A 35 0.16 -47.65 20.17
N LEU A 36 0.41 -46.47 19.61
CA LEU A 36 1.34 -46.30 18.49
C LEU A 36 2.80 -46.55 18.90
N GLU A 37 3.17 -46.22 20.14
CA GLU A 37 4.50 -46.56 20.66
C GLU A 37 4.75 -48.06 20.63
N GLU A 38 3.80 -48.89 21.10
CA GLU A 38 3.96 -50.34 21.10
C GLU A 38 3.90 -50.94 19.69
N ILE A 39 3.08 -50.37 18.79
CA ILE A 39 2.97 -50.81 17.40
C ILE A 39 4.21 -50.42 16.59
N LEU A 40 4.86 -49.30 16.90
CA LEU A 40 6.01 -48.79 16.16
C LEU A 40 7.34 -49.10 16.82
N GLU A 41 7.30 -49.66 18.03
CA GLU A 41 8.42 -50.14 18.83
C GLU A 41 9.45 -49.02 19.11
N TYR A 42 8.94 -47.84 19.43
CA TYR A 42 9.77 -46.69 19.81
C TYR A 42 10.18 -46.73 21.28
N GLU A 43 11.29 -46.05 21.60
CA GLU A 43 11.65 -45.74 22.98
C GLU A 43 10.58 -44.87 23.63
N THR A 44 10.26 -45.17 24.89
CA THR A 44 9.20 -44.48 25.62
C THR A 44 9.50 -43.00 25.77
N SER A 45 8.60 -42.17 25.23
CA SER A 45 8.75 -40.72 25.24
C SER A 45 7.40 -40.00 25.20
N SER A 46 7.23 -39.03 26.09
CA SER A 46 6.09 -38.10 26.07
C SER A 46 6.22 -37.00 25.00
N LEU A 47 7.32 -36.97 24.24
CA LEU A 47 7.60 -35.97 23.19
C LEU A 47 7.03 -36.34 21.82
N TYR A 48 5.98 -37.15 21.77
CA TYR A 48 5.29 -37.49 20.53
C TYR A 48 4.46 -36.30 20.01
N GLU A 49 4.22 -36.27 18.69
CA GLU A 49 3.36 -35.28 18.05
C GLU A 49 2.53 -35.93 16.93
N PHE A 50 1.22 -35.63 16.94
CA PHE A 50 0.31 -35.88 15.82
C PHE A 50 0.09 -34.57 15.05
N GLU A 51 0.45 -34.53 13.76
CA GLU A 51 0.24 -33.38 12.90
C GLU A 51 -0.82 -33.68 11.83
N PHE A 52 -1.95 -32.99 11.92
CA PHE A 52 -3.01 -32.96 10.92
C PHE A 52 -2.82 -31.77 10.00
N PHE A 53 -2.09 -31.97 8.90
CA PHE A 53 -1.64 -30.89 8.01
C PHE A 53 -2.79 -30.08 7.40
N GLN A 54 -3.90 -30.72 7.04
CA GLN A 54 -5.05 -30.06 6.41
C GLN A 54 -5.84 -29.24 7.42
N LYS A 55 -6.07 -29.80 8.61
CA LYS A 55 -6.72 -29.09 9.73
C LYS A 55 -5.84 -28.07 10.42
N LYS A 56 -4.53 -28.07 10.13
CA LYS A 56 -3.57 -27.20 10.81
C LYS A 56 -3.60 -27.37 12.32
N VAL A 57 -3.70 -28.62 12.77
CA VAL A 57 -3.70 -28.98 14.19
C VAL A 57 -2.48 -29.85 14.49
N ARG A 58 -1.80 -29.54 15.59
CA ARG A 58 -0.79 -30.38 16.22
C ARG A 58 -1.25 -30.80 17.60
N ILE A 59 -1.11 -32.07 17.91
CA ILE A 59 -1.53 -32.68 19.17
C ILE A 59 -0.33 -33.30 19.84
N ARG A 60 -0.09 -32.91 21.10
CA ARG A 60 0.99 -33.41 21.95
C ARG A 60 0.61 -33.23 23.42
N GLU A 61 1.41 -33.75 24.35
CA GLU A 61 1.19 -33.54 25.78
C GLU A 61 1.30 -32.06 26.15
N TRP A 62 0.41 -31.61 27.02
CA TRP A 62 0.51 -30.28 27.61
C TRP A 62 1.57 -30.26 28.71
N THR A 63 2.40 -29.22 28.70
CA THR A 63 3.40 -28.93 29.73
C THR A 63 3.37 -27.44 30.05
N GLU A 64 3.66 -27.07 31.29
CA GLU A 64 3.64 -25.66 31.73
C GLU A 64 4.63 -24.78 30.92
N ASP A 65 5.80 -25.32 30.60
CA ASP A 65 6.87 -24.65 29.83
C ASP A 65 6.90 -25.04 28.34
N GLY A 66 5.89 -25.79 27.87
CA GLY A 66 5.85 -26.33 26.51
C GLY A 66 5.69 -25.25 25.45
N GLU A 67 6.27 -25.48 24.26
CA GLU A 67 6.10 -24.62 23.10
C GLU A 67 4.60 -24.28 22.87
N SER A 68 4.31 -23.00 22.65
CA SER A 68 2.95 -22.52 22.34
C SER A 68 2.50 -22.91 20.93
N ALA A 69 1.21 -22.72 20.63
CA ALA A 69 0.70 -22.76 19.25
C ALA A 69 1.61 -21.92 18.33
N THR A 70 1.88 -22.44 17.15
CA THR A 70 2.72 -21.73 16.17
C THR A 70 1.85 -20.78 15.36
N TRP A 71 2.47 -19.96 14.50
CA TRP A 71 1.72 -19.08 13.60
C TRP A 71 0.66 -19.84 12.77
N GLN A 72 0.99 -21.06 12.33
CA GLN A 72 0.21 -21.81 11.34
C GLN A 72 -0.56 -23.00 11.90
N TYR A 73 -0.26 -23.47 13.11
CA TYR A 73 -0.86 -24.69 13.67
C TYR A 73 -1.38 -24.48 15.07
N ASP A 74 -2.65 -24.82 15.26
CA ASP A 74 -3.31 -24.90 16.56
C ASP A 74 -2.69 -26.02 17.38
N PHE A 75 -2.59 -25.79 18.67
CA PHE A 75 -2.16 -26.78 19.64
C PHE A 75 -3.39 -27.36 20.35
N GLN A 76 -3.48 -28.68 20.38
CA GLN A 76 -4.45 -29.40 21.19
C GLN A 76 -3.76 -30.37 22.15
N ASN A 77 -4.25 -30.44 23.38
CA ASN A 77 -3.68 -31.36 24.36
C ASN A 77 -4.13 -32.79 24.06
N ALA A 78 -3.17 -33.72 24.00
CA ALA A 78 -3.42 -35.11 23.66
C ALA A 78 -4.34 -35.84 24.65
N ALA A 79 -4.20 -35.55 25.95
CA ALA A 79 -5.04 -36.13 26.99
C ALA A 79 -6.49 -35.61 26.96
N ASP A 80 -6.69 -34.38 26.47
CA ASP A 80 -7.99 -33.73 26.40
C ASP A 80 -8.75 -34.02 25.10
N THR A 81 -8.07 -34.54 24.07
CA THR A 81 -8.61 -34.66 22.72
C THR A 81 -8.88 -36.11 22.36
N PHE A 82 -10.14 -36.44 22.05
CA PHE A 82 -10.52 -37.75 21.53
C PHE A 82 -10.09 -37.93 20.07
N VAL A 83 -9.60 -39.13 19.74
CA VAL A 83 -9.16 -39.46 18.38
C VAL A 83 -10.27 -39.27 17.35
N ASN A 84 -11.52 -39.43 17.79
CA ASN A 84 -12.73 -39.29 17.00
C ASN A 84 -12.87 -37.94 16.30
N ASP A 85 -12.45 -36.86 16.96
CA ASP A 85 -12.70 -35.50 16.50
C ASP A 85 -11.97 -35.23 15.18
N LEU A 86 -10.78 -35.82 15.04
CA LEU A 86 -9.93 -35.63 13.87
C LEU A 86 -9.89 -36.87 12.98
N MET A 87 -9.87 -38.08 13.52
CA MET A 87 -9.76 -39.30 12.71
C MET A 87 -11.07 -39.67 11.99
N ASN A 88 -12.23 -39.13 12.38
CA ASN A 88 -13.47 -39.29 11.60
C ASN A 88 -13.53 -38.39 10.37
N THR A 89 -12.80 -37.28 10.39
CA THR A 89 -12.90 -36.22 9.36
C THR A 89 -11.68 -36.19 8.45
N GLU A 90 -10.51 -36.50 8.97
CA GLU A 90 -9.24 -36.42 8.27
C GLU A 90 -8.85 -37.75 7.63
N LYS A 91 -8.22 -37.66 6.45
CA LYS A 91 -7.78 -38.85 5.71
C LYS A 91 -6.45 -39.41 6.20
N TRP A 92 -5.61 -38.57 6.81
CA TRP A 92 -4.29 -38.96 7.28
C TRP A 92 -3.71 -37.93 8.25
N PHE A 93 -2.73 -38.35 9.03
CA PHE A 93 -1.87 -37.47 9.84
C PHE A 93 -0.41 -37.91 9.79
N THR A 94 0.49 -37.04 10.24
CA THR A 94 1.87 -37.45 10.54
C THR A 94 1.99 -37.74 12.02
N PHE A 95 2.59 -38.88 12.36
CA PHE A 95 3.04 -39.20 13.72
C PHE A 95 4.58 -39.13 13.77
N ARG A 96 5.12 -38.48 14.80
CA ARG A 96 6.57 -38.36 15.02
C ARG A 96 6.87 -38.29 16.51
N ILE A 97 8.12 -38.53 16.88
CA ILE A 97 8.65 -38.33 18.23
C ILE A 97 9.79 -37.32 18.13
N HIS A 98 9.72 -36.26 18.93
CA HIS A 98 10.79 -35.27 19.03
C HIS A 98 11.85 -35.79 20.00
N ALA A 99 13.03 -36.12 19.47
CA ALA A 99 14.21 -36.49 20.24
C ALA A 99 15.42 -35.69 19.75
N GLU A 100 16.52 -35.67 20.52
CA GLU A 100 17.78 -35.03 20.10
C GLU A 100 18.32 -35.64 18.80
N GLU A 101 18.11 -36.94 18.61
CA GLU A 101 18.38 -37.64 17.36
C GLU A 101 17.15 -37.63 16.44
N LYS A 102 17.40 -37.54 15.12
CA LYS A 102 16.32 -37.51 14.12
C LYS A 102 15.72 -38.91 13.95
N LEU A 103 14.67 -39.20 14.73
CA LEU A 103 13.88 -40.42 14.60
C LEU A 103 13.05 -40.44 13.30
N PRO A 104 12.65 -41.63 12.81
CA PRO A 104 11.75 -41.73 11.68
C PRO A 104 10.42 -41.01 11.92
N GLU A 105 9.79 -40.53 10.84
CA GLU A 105 8.42 -40.04 10.88
C GLU A 105 7.50 -41.00 10.16
N TYR A 106 6.26 -41.10 10.63
CA TYR A 106 5.26 -41.96 10.02
C TYR A 106 4.10 -41.14 9.47
N ARG A 107 3.67 -41.49 8.27
CA ARG A 107 2.39 -41.05 7.71
C ARG A 107 1.36 -42.12 8.05
N VAL A 108 0.31 -41.75 8.76
CA VAL A 108 -0.80 -42.64 9.11
C VAL A 108 -1.99 -42.29 8.22
N ASP A 109 -2.29 -43.12 7.23
CA ASP A 109 -3.49 -42.99 6.40
C ASP A 109 -4.65 -43.73 7.08
N ILE A 110 -5.79 -43.05 7.25
CA ILE A 110 -6.99 -43.57 7.92
C ILE A 110 -7.88 -44.17 6.83
N GLU A 111 -8.03 -45.50 6.82
CA GLU A 111 -8.73 -46.22 5.75
C GLU A 111 -10.25 -46.22 6.00
N ASN A 112 -10.68 -46.70 7.18
CA ASN A 112 -12.08 -46.71 7.59
C ASN A 112 -12.24 -46.96 9.10
N ARG A 113 -13.44 -46.70 9.61
CA ARG A 113 -13.88 -47.07 10.97
C ARG A 113 -14.73 -48.34 10.91
N VAL A 114 -14.42 -49.31 11.77
CA VAL A 114 -15.00 -50.66 11.76
C VAL A 114 -15.68 -50.91 13.11
N LYS A 115 -16.95 -51.31 13.08
CA LYS A 115 -17.67 -51.81 14.26
C LYS A 115 -17.53 -53.31 14.34
N LYS A 116 -17.22 -53.86 15.52
CA LYS A 116 -17.07 -55.31 15.74
C LYS A 116 -16.12 -55.94 14.72
N ALA A 117 -14.86 -55.48 14.71
CA ALA A 117 -13.86 -56.03 13.82
C ALA A 117 -13.63 -57.52 14.12
N ILE A 118 -13.64 -58.36 13.09
CA ILE A 118 -13.41 -59.81 13.18
C ILE A 118 -12.16 -60.11 12.36
N LEU A 119 -11.23 -60.90 12.90
CA LEU A 119 -10.08 -61.39 12.15
C LEU A 119 -10.48 -62.61 11.31
N ASP A 120 -9.95 -62.70 10.09
CA ASP A 120 -10.30 -63.75 9.11
C ASP A 120 -10.00 -65.18 9.63
N GLU A 121 -9.15 -65.32 10.65
CA GLU A 121 -8.83 -66.59 11.31
C GLU A 121 -9.63 -66.75 12.63
N GLY A 122 -10.91 -67.10 12.53
CA GLY A 122 -11.64 -67.78 13.62
C GLY A 122 -12.79 -67.06 14.31
N ASP A 123 -13.53 -66.15 13.64
CA ASP A 123 -14.74 -65.47 14.17
C ASP A 123 -14.54 -64.73 15.52
N LYS A 124 -13.30 -64.50 15.95
CA LYS A 124 -13.00 -63.77 17.19
C LYS A 124 -13.10 -62.27 16.96
N GLU A 125 -13.93 -61.61 17.77
CA GLU A 125 -14.00 -60.14 17.82
C GLU A 125 -12.68 -59.59 18.37
N VAL A 126 -12.14 -58.58 17.69
CA VAL A 126 -10.91 -57.89 18.09
C VAL A 126 -11.19 -57.07 19.35
N CYS A 127 -10.42 -57.33 20.40
CA CYS A 127 -10.58 -56.68 21.72
C CYS A 127 -9.31 -55.93 22.19
N PHE A 128 -8.31 -55.75 21.31
CA PHE A 128 -7.05 -55.07 21.57
C PHE A 128 -6.50 -54.46 20.24
N PRO A 129 -5.53 -53.53 20.27
CA PRO A 129 -4.91 -53.02 19.05
C PRO A 129 -4.15 -54.13 18.30
N VAL A 130 -4.33 -54.27 17.00
CA VAL A 130 -3.79 -55.41 16.24
C VAL A 130 -3.19 -54.99 14.90
N ILE A 131 -2.07 -55.59 14.53
CA ILE A 131 -1.42 -55.48 13.23
C ILE A 131 -2.05 -56.53 12.30
N VAL A 132 -2.75 -56.06 11.26
CA VAL A 132 -3.45 -56.90 10.28
C VAL A 132 -2.54 -57.32 9.15
N LYS A 133 -1.61 -56.45 8.75
CA LYS A 133 -0.66 -56.72 7.67
C LYS A 133 0.59 -55.87 7.82
N GLU A 134 1.73 -56.44 7.45
CA GLU A 134 3.01 -55.76 7.44
C GLU A 134 3.71 -55.90 6.07
N VAL A 135 4.47 -54.87 5.72
CA VAL A 135 5.52 -54.93 4.70
C VAL A 135 6.79 -54.31 5.29
N SER A 136 7.80 -55.14 5.50
CA SER A 136 9.13 -54.80 6.03
C SER A 136 10.24 -55.23 5.05
N ARG A 137 11.51 -54.97 5.41
CA ARG A 137 12.69 -55.35 4.62
C ARG A 137 13.66 -56.17 5.49
N GLU A 138 14.25 -57.22 4.91
CA GLU A 138 15.20 -58.10 5.61
C GLU A 138 16.49 -57.39 6.05
N ASP A 139 16.86 -56.27 5.42
CA ASP A 139 18.07 -55.49 5.74
C ASP A 139 17.85 -54.35 6.74
N GLU A 140 16.60 -54.10 7.14
CA GLU A 140 16.17 -53.09 8.11
C GLU A 140 15.10 -53.71 9.04
N GLU A 141 15.49 -54.72 9.82
CA GLU A 141 14.63 -55.42 10.79
C GLU A 141 14.37 -54.50 12.01
N ILE A 142 13.50 -53.51 11.80
CA ILE A 142 13.17 -52.44 12.77
C ILE A 142 12.02 -52.85 13.68
N TRP A 143 11.22 -53.83 13.26
CA TRP A 143 10.06 -54.29 13.99
C TRP A 143 10.14 -55.80 14.22
N THR A 144 9.71 -56.24 15.40
CA THR A 144 9.38 -57.65 15.65
C THR A 144 8.29 -58.13 14.69
N ASP A 145 8.25 -59.44 14.39
CA ASP A 145 7.22 -60.01 13.51
C ASP A 145 5.81 -59.66 14.01
N ALA A 146 4.90 -59.35 13.07
CA ALA A 146 3.54 -58.93 13.36
C ALA A 146 2.77 -59.96 14.22
N LEU A 147 3.02 -61.26 14.05
CA LEU A 147 2.38 -62.30 14.87
C LEU A 147 2.86 -62.26 16.32
N GLU A 148 4.17 -62.16 16.53
CA GLU A 148 4.77 -62.06 17.87
C GLU A 148 4.35 -60.75 18.55
N ARG A 149 4.39 -59.64 17.80
CA ARG A 149 3.96 -58.34 18.30
C ARG A 149 2.48 -58.34 18.67
N ASN A 150 1.61 -58.99 17.89
CA ASN A 150 0.20 -59.10 18.22
C ASN A 150 -0.05 -59.91 19.51
N ALA A 151 0.71 -60.99 19.75
CA ALA A 151 0.63 -61.71 21.01
C ALA A 151 1.01 -60.83 22.21
N TYR A 152 2.07 -60.03 22.06
CA TYR A 152 2.45 -59.03 23.05
C TYR A 152 1.36 -57.96 23.27
N LEU A 153 0.77 -57.43 22.19
CA LEU A 153 -0.30 -56.43 22.27
C LEU A 153 -1.56 -56.99 22.95
N GLU A 154 -1.90 -58.26 22.72
CA GLU A 154 -3.04 -58.95 23.36
C GLU A 154 -2.84 -59.10 24.88
N GLU A 155 -1.62 -59.45 25.31
CA GLU A 155 -1.30 -59.52 26.74
C GLU A 155 -1.18 -58.14 27.39
N THR A 156 -0.73 -57.15 26.61
CA THR A 156 -0.45 -55.80 27.10
C THR A 156 -1.70 -54.97 27.23
N PHE A 157 -2.60 -54.97 26.23
CA PHE A 157 -3.74 -54.05 26.19
C PHE A 157 -5.06 -54.72 26.59
N LYS A 158 -5.74 -54.13 27.57
CA LYS A 158 -7.11 -54.46 27.95
C LYS A 158 -8.00 -53.26 27.68
N LEU A 159 -8.93 -53.40 26.75
CA LEU A 159 -9.92 -52.37 26.45
C LEU A 159 -11.13 -52.54 27.36
N GLN A 160 -11.53 -51.45 28.02
CA GLN A 160 -12.68 -51.43 28.92
C GLN A 160 -13.57 -50.23 28.60
N ASP A 161 -14.87 -50.49 28.43
CA ASP A 161 -15.85 -49.42 28.32
C ASP A 161 -16.01 -48.69 29.67
N GLY A 162 -15.95 -47.36 29.63
CA GLY A 162 -16.03 -46.54 30.84
C GLY A 162 -16.43 -45.10 30.58
N GLU A 163 -16.27 -44.29 31.63
CA GLU A 163 -16.29 -42.83 31.53
C GLU A 163 -15.02 -42.34 30.83
N SER A 164 -15.07 -41.14 30.24
CA SER A 164 -13.92 -40.57 29.53
C SER A 164 -12.66 -40.46 30.39
N ASP A 165 -11.56 -41.01 29.89
CA ASP A 165 -10.24 -41.00 30.53
C ASP A 165 -9.35 -39.92 29.92
N TYR A 166 -9.00 -38.92 30.74
CA TYR A 166 -8.19 -37.75 30.35
C TYR A 166 -6.83 -37.74 31.04
N ARG A 167 -6.35 -38.91 31.48
CA ARG A 167 -4.99 -39.03 32.01
C ARG A 167 -3.97 -38.77 30.89
N SER A 168 -2.84 -38.19 31.28
CA SER A 168 -1.70 -37.98 30.40
C SER A 168 -1.04 -39.30 30.00
N PHE A 169 -0.25 -39.28 28.93
CA PHE A 169 0.54 -40.42 28.49
C PHE A 169 1.39 -41.03 29.61
N GLU A 170 2.04 -40.20 30.43
CA GLU A 170 2.91 -40.67 31.52
C GLU A 170 2.11 -41.36 32.63
N GLU A 171 0.94 -40.84 33.00
CA GLU A 171 0.05 -41.47 33.98
C GLU A 171 -0.49 -42.81 33.48
N ILE A 172 -0.86 -42.89 32.19
CA ILE A 172 -1.33 -44.14 31.56
C ILE A 172 -0.20 -45.17 31.50
N LYS A 173 1.04 -44.74 31.22
CA LYS A 173 2.22 -45.61 31.21
C LYS A 173 2.62 -46.06 32.62
N ALA A 174 2.55 -45.18 33.61
CA ALA A 174 2.92 -45.46 35.00
C ALA A 174 2.07 -46.57 35.63
N ASP A 175 0.84 -46.77 35.18
CA ASP A 175 -0.02 -47.87 35.60
C ASP A 175 0.47 -49.26 35.13
N THR A 176 1.60 -49.35 34.40
CA THR A 176 1.97 -50.59 33.72
C THR A 176 3.42 -51.05 33.81
N GLU A 177 3.60 -52.10 34.60
CA GLU A 177 4.59 -53.15 34.32
C GLU A 177 3.95 -54.47 33.85
N SER A 178 2.61 -54.58 33.71
CA SER A 178 2.02 -55.82 33.14
C SER A 178 0.57 -55.79 32.59
N ASN A 179 -0.20 -54.69 32.62
CA ASN A 179 -1.54 -54.64 31.99
C ASN A 179 -2.02 -53.20 31.68
N LYS A 180 -1.86 -52.72 30.44
CA LYS A 180 -2.31 -51.39 29.98
C LYS A 180 -3.82 -51.42 29.81
N ILE A 181 -4.53 -50.80 30.74
CA ILE A 181 -5.98 -50.61 30.61
C ILE A 181 -6.21 -49.34 29.79
N LEU A 182 -6.82 -49.52 28.62
CA LEU A 182 -7.31 -48.43 27.78
C LEU A 182 -8.81 -48.30 27.99
N ILE A 183 -9.27 -47.09 28.29
CA ILE A 183 -10.67 -46.81 28.56
C ILE A 183 -11.31 -46.26 27.29
N THR A 184 -12.19 -47.07 26.70
CA THR A 184 -13.05 -46.66 25.59
C THR A 184 -14.26 -45.92 26.15
N SER A 185 -14.40 -44.65 25.81
CA SER A 185 -15.49 -43.85 26.35
C SER A 185 -16.81 -44.24 25.69
N THR A 186 -17.84 -44.46 26.51
CA THR A 186 -19.20 -44.66 26.00
C THR A 186 -19.83 -43.37 25.47
N LYS A 187 -19.27 -42.21 25.84
CA LYS A 187 -19.67 -40.86 25.40
C LYS A 187 -18.42 -39.97 25.26
N PRO A 188 -17.61 -40.16 24.21
CA PRO A 188 -16.39 -39.38 24.02
C PRO A 188 -16.72 -37.90 23.85
N VAL A 189 -16.10 -37.05 24.67
CA VAL A 189 -16.26 -35.59 24.64
C VAL A 189 -14.89 -34.98 24.89
N SER A 190 -14.33 -34.24 23.95
CA SER A 190 -13.04 -33.58 24.15
C SER A 190 -13.17 -32.35 25.05
N ARG A 191 -12.06 -31.99 25.70
CA ARG A 191 -11.93 -30.77 26.51
C ARG A 191 -11.07 -29.76 25.76
N GLU A 192 -11.36 -28.49 25.97
CA GLU A 192 -10.59 -27.40 25.33
C GLU A 192 -9.68 -26.66 26.32
N LEU A 193 -9.59 -27.15 27.57
CA LEU A 193 -8.96 -26.45 28.70
C LEU A 193 -7.54 -25.98 28.40
N HIS A 194 -6.76 -26.79 27.68
CA HIS A 194 -5.36 -26.52 27.36
C HIS A 194 -5.11 -26.24 25.88
N ASN A 195 -6.18 -26.14 25.08
CA ASN A 195 -6.03 -25.88 23.66
C ASN A 195 -5.59 -24.43 23.46
N LYS A 196 -4.67 -24.22 22.51
CA LYS A 196 -4.19 -22.89 22.14
C LYS A 196 -4.37 -22.71 20.64
N GLN A 197 -5.10 -21.67 20.26
CA GLN A 197 -5.25 -21.32 18.85
C GLN A 197 -3.96 -20.71 18.32
N SER A 198 -3.66 -21.00 17.06
CA SER A 198 -2.61 -20.34 16.28
C SER A 198 -2.99 -18.91 15.97
N THR A 199 -1.98 -18.10 15.64
CA THR A 199 -2.21 -16.72 15.19
C THR A 199 -3.07 -16.70 13.91
N ASP A 200 -2.90 -17.67 13.01
CA ASP A 200 -3.72 -17.79 11.79
C ASP A 200 -5.19 -18.14 12.10
N SER A 201 -5.46 -19.06 13.04
CA SER A 201 -6.82 -19.38 13.48
C SER A 201 -7.48 -18.19 14.18
N ILE A 202 -6.76 -17.45 15.05
CA ILE A 202 -7.26 -16.23 15.70
C ILE A 202 -7.59 -15.16 14.65
N MET A 203 -6.73 -14.99 13.64
CA MET A 203 -6.94 -14.01 12.56
C MET A 203 -8.11 -14.40 11.65
N ARG A 204 -8.29 -15.70 11.36
CA ARG A 204 -9.47 -16.19 10.62
C ARG A 204 -10.74 -16.05 11.44
N GLU A 205 -10.73 -16.39 12.71
CA GLU A 205 -11.90 -16.23 13.57
C GLU A 205 -12.29 -14.74 13.72
N PHE A 206 -11.31 -13.84 13.84
CA PHE A 206 -11.54 -12.40 13.75
C PHE A 206 -12.15 -12.01 12.38
N THR A 207 -11.63 -12.57 11.29
CA THR A 207 -12.17 -12.32 9.95
C THR A 207 -13.60 -12.85 9.82
N ASP A 208 -13.87 -14.08 10.23
CA ASP A 208 -15.17 -14.76 10.04
C ASP A 208 -16.25 -14.28 11.01
N ASN A 209 -15.89 -13.88 12.24
CA ASN A 209 -16.87 -13.47 13.25
C ASN A 209 -17.07 -11.95 13.32
N TYR A 210 -16.09 -11.16 12.87
CA TYR A 210 -16.17 -9.69 12.94
C TYR A 210 -16.12 -9.03 11.57
N LEU A 211 -15.22 -9.46 10.68
CA LEU A 211 -15.07 -8.82 9.38
C LEU A 211 -16.12 -9.28 8.37
N ASN A 212 -16.39 -10.57 8.27
CA ASN A 212 -17.34 -11.15 7.32
C ASN A 212 -18.78 -10.78 7.64
N PRO A 213 -19.29 -10.77 8.89
CA PRO A 213 -20.64 -10.31 9.18
C PRO A 213 -20.77 -8.80 8.97
N PHE A 214 -19.70 -8.02 9.20
CA PHE A 214 -19.66 -6.59 8.87
C PHE A 214 -19.67 -6.36 7.35
N ILE A 215 -18.91 -7.17 6.60
CA ILE A 215 -18.90 -7.15 5.13
C ILE A 215 -20.24 -7.66 4.59
N GLU A 216 -20.81 -8.74 5.10
CA GLU A 216 -22.12 -9.29 4.72
C GLU A 216 -23.25 -8.34 5.09
N GLN A 217 -23.19 -7.64 6.23
CA GLN A 217 -24.12 -6.56 6.54
C GLN A 217 -23.98 -5.41 5.55
N LYS A 218 -22.75 -5.01 5.20
CA LYS A 218 -22.48 -4.00 4.17
C LYS A 218 -22.90 -4.47 2.77
N MET A 219 -22.74 -5.75 2.46
CA MET A 219 -23.08 -6.38 1.19
C MET A 219 -24.58 -6.63 1.08
N ALA A 220 -25.28 -6.93 2.17
CA ALA A 220 -26.75 -7.02 2.23
C ALA A 220 -27.41 -5.63 2.16
N GLU A 221 -26.75 -4.59 2.68
CA GLU A 221 -27.10 -3.19 2.41
C GLU A 221 -26.90 -2.84 0.92
N LEU A 222 -25.92 -3.45 0.25
CA LEU A 222 -25.62 -3.24 -1.19
C LEU A 222 -26.48 -4.10 -2.14
N GLU A 223 -26.87 -5.32 -1.74
CA GLU A 223 -27.68 -6.26 -2.54
C GLU A 223 -29.18 -5.93 -2.54
N LEU A 224 -29.64 -5.09 -1.60
CA LEU A 224 -30.99 -4.52 -1.63
C LEU A 224 -31.17 -3.41 -2.69
N GLU A 225 -30.08 -2.97 -3.33
CA GLU A 225 -30.08 -1.93 -4.35
C GLU A 225 -29.59 -2.42 -5.72
N GLU A 226 -30.25 -3.44 -6.29
CA GLU A 226 -30.29 -3.59 -7.74
C GLU A 226 -31.72 -3.62 -8.30
N GLU A 227 -31.85 -2.86 -9.40
CA GLU A 227 -33.02 -2.63 -10.24
C GLU A 227 -34.10 -1.68 -9.69
N GLY A 228 -33.70 -0.45 -9.39
CA GLY A 228 -34.63 0.68 -9.33
C GLY A 228 -33.96 1.99 -8.95
N THR A 229 -33.62 2.82 -9.93
CA THR A 229 -33.26 4.25 -9.79
C THR A 229 -32.76 4.68 -8.40
N ARG A 230 -31.44 4.67 -8.17
CA ARG A 230 -30.81 5.15 -6.92
C ARG A 230 -31.11 6.62 -6.58
N ASN A 231 -31.79 7.33 -7.48
CA ASN A 231 -32.37 8.67 -7.35
C ASN A 231 -31.58 9.58 -6.40
N PRO A 232 -30.29 9.84 -6.72
CA PRO A 232 -29.40 10.54 -5.81
C PRO A 232 -29.94 11.92 -5.44
N ASP A 233 -29.78 12.26 -4.16
CA ASP A 233 -30.10 13.57 -3.60
C ASP A 233 -28.84 14.23 -3.01
N VAL A 234 -28.67 15.52 -3.30
CA VAL A 234 -27.47 16.27 -2.89
C VAL A 234 -27.36 16.34 -1.37
N LYS A 235 -28.47 16.58 -0.67
CA LYS A 235 -28.46 16.71 0.79
C LYS A 235 -28.16 15.37 1.44
N GLU A 236 -28.78 14.28 0.97
CA GLU A 236 -28.50 12.94 1.48
C GLU A 236 -27.03 12.56 1.28
N TYR A 237 -26.45 12.90 0.12
CA TYR A 237 -25.03 12.67 -0.13
C TYR A 237 -24.14 13.50 0.82
N LEU A 238 -24.43 14.78 1.03
CA LEU A 238 -23.72 15.62 2.00
C LEU A 238 -23.85 15.07 3.43
N LEU A 239 -24.98 14.46 3.81
CA LEU A 239 -25.14 13.81 5.11
C LEU A 239 -24.24 12.58 5.30
N SER A 240 -23.60 12.05 4.25
CA SER A 240 -22.60 10.98 4.40
C SER A 240 -21.27 11.48 4.97
N TYR A 241 -20.93 12.76 4.79
CA TYR A 241 -19.70 13.38 5.25
C TYR A 241 -19.68 13.56 6.78
N LYS A 242 -18.50 13.72 7.39
CA LYS A 242 -18.43 14.09 8.80
C LYS A 242 -18.85 15.55 8.97
N LYS A 243 -19.24 15.89 10.19
CA LYS A 243 -19.67 17.26 10.51
C LYS A 243 -18.53 18.26 10.24
N GLU A 244 -17.31 17.89 10.60
CA GLU A 244 -16.11 18.70 10.41
C GLU A 244 -15.85 18.98 8.92
N ASP A 245 -16.05 17.98 8.06
CA ASP A 245 -15.92 18.13 6.61
C ASP A 245 -16.98 19.09 6.04
N LEU A 246 -18.21 19.04 6.55
CA LEU A 246 -19.27 19.98 6.16
C LEU A 246 -18.98 21.41 6.65
N GLU A 247 -18.40 21.56 7.85
CA GLU A 247 -17.96 22.87 8.35
C GLU A 247 -16.82 23.46 7.49
N GLU A 248 -15.94 22.62 6.95
CA GLU A 248 -14.90 23.02 6.00
C GLU A 248 -15.51 23.42 4.65
N LYS A 249 -16.42 22.61 4.09
CA LYS A 249 -17.14 22.95 2.85
C LYS A 249 -17.94 24.24 2.95
N ALA A 250 -18.61 24.48 4.08
CA ALA A 250 -19.34 25.74 4.30
C ALA A 250 -18.39 26.94 4.26
N LYS A 251 -17.17 26.83 4.80
CA LYS A 251 -16.14 27.88 4.71
C LYS A 251 -15.62 28.03 3.29
N GLU A 252 -15.36 26.93 2.60
CA GLU A 252 -14.88 26.89 1.21
C GLU A 252 -15.86 27.56 0.25
N PHE A 253 -17.17 27.40 0.46
CA PHE A 253 -18.21 28.07 -0.32
C PHE A 253 -18.65 29.42 0.27
N ASN A 254 -17.97 29.92 1.30
CA ASN A 254 -18.31 31.16 2.00
C ASN A 254 -19.78 31.24 2.47
N ILE A 255 -20.37 30.09 2.83
CA ILE A 255 -21.76 29.97 3.28
C ILE A 255 -21.83 30.35 4.76
N THR A 256 -22.65 31.35 5.08
CA THR A 256 -22.95 31.68 6.47
C THR A 256 -24.02 30.74 7.00
N CYS A 257 -23.59 29.71 7.73
CA CYS A 257 -24.52 28.76 8.32
C CYS A 257 -25.16 29.30 9.60
N SER A 258 -26.48 29.20 9.70
CA SER A 258 -27.24 29.61 10.89
C SER A 258 -27.32 28.50 11.94
N GLY A 259 -27.17 27.25 11.49
CA GLY A 259 -27.16 26.06 12.32
C GLY A 259 -25.75 25.55 12.65
N SER A 260 -25.67 24.69 13.65
CA SER A 260 -24.41 24.06 14.08
C SER A 260 -24.50 22.54 14.13
N THR A 261 -25.62 21.97 13.70
CA THR A 261 -25.81 20.53 13.57
C THR A 261 -25.41 20.05 12.18
N LYS A 262 -25.10 18.76 12.04
CA LYS A 262 -24.71 18.16 10.76
C LYS A 262 -25.83 18.30 9.72
N GLU A 263 -27.07 18.14 10.16
CA GLU A 263 -28.27 18.22 9.33
C GLU A 263 -28.55 19.63 8.83
N GLU A 264 -28.36 20.65 9.68
CA GLU A 264 -28.50 22.05 9.29
C GLU A 264 -27.41 22.47 8.31
N LEU A 265 -26.15 22.06 8.54
CA LEU A 265 -25.03 22.33 7.64
C LEU A 265 -25.28 21.71 6.26
N ALA A 266 -25.65 20.43 6.19
CA ALA A 266 -25.95 19.76 4.93
C ALA A 266 -27.12 20.42 4.17
N GLU A 267 -28.16 20.85 4.89
CA GLU A 267 -29.31 21.57 4.31
C GLU A 267 -28.91 22.93 3.72
N GLU A 268 -28.11 23.73 4.43
CA GLU A 268 -27.68 25.05 3.97
C GLU A 268 -26.69 24.96 2.79
N ILE A 269 -25.77 23.98 2.83
CA ILE A 269 -24.86 23.69 1.72
C ILE A 269 -25.67 23.23 0.50
N ALA A 270 -26.59 22.27 0.66
CA ALA A 270 -27.42 21.79 -0.44
C ALA A 270 -28.23 22.92 -1.10
N LYS A 271 -28.78 23.86 -0.30
CA LYS A 271 -29.50 25.04 -0.83
C LYS A 271 -28.61 25.92 -1.69
N TYR A 272 -27.38 26.18 -1.26
CA TYR A 272 -26.45 26.99 -2.02
C TYR A 272 -25.96 26.27 -3.28
N VAL A 273 -25.55 25.01 -3.16
CA VAL A 273 -25.10 24.14 -4.26
C VAL A 273 -26.19 23.98 -5.33
N LEU A 274 -27.46 23.94 -4.93
CA LEU A 274 -28.64 23.87 -5.82
C LEU A 274 -29.23 25.25 -6.15
N SER A 275 -28.47 26.35 -5.99
CA SER A 275 -28.85 27.68 -6.49
C SER A 275 -28.11 28.01 -7.79
N PRO A 276 -28.72 28.78 -8.72
CA PRO A 276 -28.03 29.23 -9.93
C PRO A 276 -26.73 29.99 -9.63
N GLU A 277 -26.72 30.80 -8.58
CA GLU A 277 -25.56 31.57 -8.13
C GLU A 277 -24.45 30.64 -7.64
N GLY A 278 -24.75 29.75 -6.69
CA GLY A 278 -23.76 28.83 -6.13
C GLY A 278 -23.20 27.86 -7.15
N MET A 279 -24.04 27.32 -8.04
CA MET A 279 -23.56 26.47 -9.12
C MET A 279 -22.68 27.23 -10.11
N ARG A 280 -22.99 28.48 -10.43
CA ARG A 280 -22.08 29.30 -11.25
C ARG A 280 -20.74 29.51 -10.58
N GLU A 281 -20.71 29.84 -9.28
CA GLU A 281 -19.48 30.05 -8.53
C GLU A 281 -18.64 28.76 -8.42
N ILE A 282 -19.25 27.59 -8.22
CA ILE A 282 -18.55 26.31 -8.17
C ILE A 282 -17.99 25.90 -9.55
N PHE A 283 -18.75 26.11 -10.64
CA PHE A 283 -18.27 25.83 -12.00
C PHE A 283 -17.23 26.84 -12.49
N LEU A 284 -17.18 28.04 -11.91
CA LEU A 284 -16.05 28.94 -12.13
C LEU A 284 -14.77 28.38 -11.52
N GLN A 285 -14.85 27.61 -10.43
CA GLN A 285 -13.71 26.95 -9.75
C GLN A 285 -13.23 25.68 -10.47
N ALA A 286 -14.13 25.00 -11.18
CA ALA A 286 -13.78 23.80 -11.95
C ALA A 286 -12.80 24.11 -13.11
N ASP A 287 -11.83 23.21 -13.32
CA ASP A 287 -10.97 23.25 -14.48
C ASP A 287 -11.66 22.74 -15.75
N GLU A 288 -11.09 23.09 -16.90
CA GLU A 288 -11.65 22.75 -18.21
C GLU A 288 -11.96 21.26 -18.37
N TRP A 289 -11.04 20.39 -17.95
CA TRP A 289 -11.21 18.94 -18.05
C TRP A 289 -12.22 18.37 -17.06
N GLU A 290 -12.43 19.02 -15.91
CA GLU A 290 -13.43 18.62 -14.92
C GLU A 290 -14.83 18.96 -15.43
N ALA A 291 -14.99 20.16 -16.01
CA ALA A 291 -16.22 20.56 -16.69
C ALA A 291 -16.54 19.62 -17.87
N ASP A 292 -15.54 19.28 -18.69
CA ASP A 292 -15.71 18.30 -19.79
C ASP A 292 -16.11 16.91 -19.27
N ALA A 293 -15.48 16.43 -18.19
CA ALA A 293 -15.79 15.15 -17.58
C ALA A 293 -17.22 15.14 -17.02
N PHE A 294 -17.64 16.22 -16.37
CA PHE A 294 -19.00 16.37 -15.87
C PHE A 294 -20.03 16.38 -16.99
N GLU A 295 -19.80 17.13 -18.07
CA GLU A 295 -20.71 17.12 -19.23
C GLU A 295 -20.81 15.74 -19.88
N ALA A 296 -19.72 14.95 -19.87
CA ALA A 296 -19.71 13.59 -20.41
C ALA A 296 -20.51 12.57 -19.56
N VAL A 297 -20.74 12.86 -18.27
CA VAL A 297 -21.52 11.98 -17.37
C VAL A 297 -22.92 12.52 -17.05
N LEU A 298 -23.23 13.75 -17.46
CA LEU A 298 -24.45 14.49 -17.08
C LEU A 298 -25.76 13.69 -17.26
N ASP A 299 -25.89 12.94 -18.37
CA ASP A 299 -27.09 12.15 -18.66
C ASP A 299 -26.90 10.63 -18.41
N LYS A 300 -25.74 10.21 -17.89
CA LYS A 300 -25.48 8.81 -17.53
C LYS A 300 -26.11 8.50 -16.17
N LYS A 301 -26.90 7.42 -16.10
CA LYS A 301 -27.47 6.91 -14.86
C LYS A 301 -26.60 5.78 -14.33
N CYS A 302 -26.35 5.77 -13.02
CA CYS A 302 -25.62 4.74 -12.29
C CYS A 302 -24.44 4.15 -13.10
N PHE A 303 -23.50 5.01 -13.51
CA PHE A 303 -22.35 4.58 -14.31
C PHE A 303 -21.24 4.08 -13.41
N LEU A 304 -20.49 3.06 -13.86
CA LEU A 304 -19.28 2.62 -13.16
C LEU A 304 -18.20 3.68 -13.32
N ALA A 305 -17.66 4.19 -12.21
CA ALA A 305 -16.63 5.22 -12.17
C ALA A 305 -15.28 4.60 -11.80
N GLU A 306 -14.30 4.73 -12.69
CA GLU A 306 -12.93 4.26 -12.44
C GLU A 306 -12.11 5.32 -11.70
N GLU A 307 -10.95 4.92 -11.15
CA GLU A 307 -10.02 5.86 -10.48
C GLU A 307 -9.66 7.05 -11.38
N THR A 308 -9.53 6.83 -12.69
CA THR A 308 -9.23 7.89 -13.67
C THR A 308 -10.39 8.89 -13.89
N ASP A 309 -11.63 8.49 -13.62
CA ASP A 309 -12.78 9.38 -13.66
C ASP A 309 -12.77 10.29 -12.42
N TRP A 310 -12.47 9.74 -11.24
CA TRP A 310 -12.41 10.50 -9.99
C TRP A 310 -11.31 11.55 -9.97
N ILE A 311 -10.22 11.37 -10.72
CA ILE A 311 -9.19 12.41 -10.95
C ILE A 311 -9.81 13.70 -11.56
N LYS A 312 -10.89 13.58 -12.34
CA LYS A 312 -11.55 14.72 -13.01
C LYS A 312 -12.88 15.10 -12.38
N LEU A 313 -13.57 14.15 -11.77
CA LEU A 313 -14.88 14.36 -11.16
C LEU A 313 -14.80 14.68 -9.67
N GLY A 314 -13.64 14.50 -9.02
CA GLY A 314 -13.45 14.66 -7.58
C GLY A 314 -13.98 15.99 -7.06
N TRP A 315 -13.54 17.12 -7.64
CA TRP A 315 -14.01 18.46 -7.25
C TRP A 315 -15.54 18.60 -7.29
N LEU A 316 -16.16 18.20 -8.41
CA LEU A 316 -17.61 18.32 -8.60
C LEU A 316 -18.39 17.29 -7.78
N SER A 317 -17.79 16.14 -7.47
CA SER A 317 -18.33 15.17 -6.52
C SER A 317 -18.31 15.73 -5.11
N ASP A 318 -17.20 16.33 -4.69
CA ASP A 318 -17.05 16.99 -3.41
C ASP A 318 -18.01 18.18 -3.25
N ALA A 319 -18.32 18.89 -4.33
CA ALA A 319 -19.36 19.91 -4.33
C ALA A 319 -20.80 19.35 -4.24
N GLY A 320 -20.98 18.03 -4.34
CA GLY A 320 -22.28 17.35 -4.29
C GLY A 320 -22.96 17.17 -5.65
N TYR A 321 -22.27 17.44 -6.76
CA TYR A 321 -22.82 17.31 -8.12
C TYR A 321 -22.69 15.92 -8.73
N VAL A 322 -21.80 15.08 -8.19
CA VAL A 322 -21.66 13.67 -8.61
C VAL A 322 -21.68 12.82 -7.35
N VAL A 323 -22.72 11.98 -7.20
CA VAL A 323 -22.85 11.10 -6.04
C VAL A 323 -22.09 9.82 -6.31
N SER A 324 -21.12 9.49 -5.45
CA SER A 324 -20.39 8.23 -5.45
C SER A 324 -21.07 7.20 -4.54
N TYR A 325 -21.19 5.96 -5.01
CA TYR A 325 -21.69 4.83 -4.22
C TYR A 325 -20.53 3.90 -3.82
N SER A 326 -20.74 3.11 -2.77
CA SER A 326 -19.70 2.19 -2.24
C SER A 326 -19.35 1.04 -3.19
N ASP A 327 -20.17 0.77 -4.20
CA ASP A 327 -19.95 -0.23 -5.24
C ASP A 327 -19.28 0.35 -6.50
N HIS A 328 -18.62 1.51 -6.37
CA HIS A 328 -17.94 2.23 -7.45
C HIS A 328 -18.83 2.78 -8.57
N HIS A 329 -20.15 2.71 -8.42
CA HIS A 329 -21.04 3.44 -9.30
C HIS A 329 -21.14 4.92 -8.90
N ALA A 330 -21.53 5.76 -9.85
CA ALA A 330 -21.81 7.17 -9.63
C ALA A 330 -23.01 7.64 -10.48
N GLU A 331 -23.67 8.70 -10.02
CA GLU A 331 -24.77 9.33 -10.77
C GLU A 331 -24.90 10.81 -10.41
N VAL A 332 -25.29 11.63 -11.39
CA VAL A 332 -25.57 13.06 -11.20
C VAL A 332 -27.02 13.22 -10.73
N PRO A 333 -27.30 13.88 -9.59
CA PRO A 333 -28.66 14.17 -9.12
C PRO A 333 -29.52 14.88 -10.17
N LYS A 334 -30.80 14.50 -10.30
CA LYS A 334 -31.71 15.13 -11.27
C LYS A 334 -31.84 16.65 -11.09
N ALA A 335 -31.86 17.10 -9.84
CA ALA A 335 -31.90 18.53 -9.51
C ALA A 335 -30.67 19.27 -10.07
N VAL A 336 -29.50 18.65 -9.97
CA VAL A 336 -28.23 19.17 -10.52
C VAL A 336 -28.29 19.20 -12.05
N ILE A 337 -28.77 18.14 -12.70
CA ILE A 337 -28.91 18.10 -14.17
C ILE A 337 -29.85 19.23 -14.65
N SER A 338 -31.00 19.39 -14.01
CA SER A 338 -31.97 20.43 -14.37
C SER A 338 -31.40 21.83 -14.20
N LEU A 339 -30.76 22.11 -13.06
CA LEU A 339 -30.15 23.41 -12.78
C LEU A 339 -28.98 23.70 -13.73
N TYR A 340 -28.11 22.72 -13.97
CA TYR A 340 -26.99 22.88 -14.90
C TYR A 340 -27.50 23.22 -16.29
N LYS A 341 -28.52 22.50 -16.80
CA LYS A 341 -29.13 22.81 -18.11
C LYS A 341 -29.74 24.22 -18.21
N GLU A 342 -30.18 24.80 -17.09
CA GLU A 342 -30.68 26.18 -17.03
C GLU A 342 -29.53 27.20 -17.11
N ILE A 343 -28.46 27.00 -16.34
CA ILE A 343 -27.35 27.98 -16.27
C ILE A 343 -26.33 27.84 -17.41
N ASN A 344 -26.27 26.67 -18.07
CA ASN A 344 -25.21 26.29 -18.99
C ASN A 344 -25.39 26.93 -20.39
N THR A 345 -25.24 28.25 -20.45
CA THR A 345 -25.26 29.00 -21.71
C THR A 345 -23.88 29.00 -22.39
N PRO A 346 -23.80 29.23 -23.71
CA PRO A 346 -22.51 29.37 -24.41
C PRO A 346 -21.60 30.45 -23.79
N GLU A 347 -22.17 31.54 -23.29
CA GLU A 347 -21.45 32.62 -22.63
C GLU A 347 -20.86 32.16 -21.29
N PHE A 348 -21.64 31.41 -20.50
CA PHE A 348 -21.18 30.86 -19.24
C PHE A 348 -20.07 29.82 -19.44
N ARG A 349 -20.24 28.89 -20.38
CA ARG A 349 -19.17 27.94 -20.75
C ARG A 349 -17.90 28.66 -21.13
N LYS A 350 -18.01 29.68 -21.99
CA LYS A 350 -16.86 30.48 -22.42
C LYS A 350 -16.19 31.16 -21.23
N LEU A 351 -16.97 31.72 -20.30
CA LEU A 351 -16.44 32.34 -19.09
C LEU A 351 -15.69 31.33 -18.21
N CYS A 352 -16.26 30.16 -17.92
CA CYS A 352 -15.59 29.11 -17.13
C CYS A 352 -14.23 28.73 -17.74
N ARG A 353 -14.18 28.54 -19.07
CA ARG A 353 -12.93 28.24 -19.79
C ARG A 353 -11.91 29.39 -19.70
N GLN A 354 -12.38 30.63 -19.86
CA GLN A 354 -11.52 31.81 -19.74
C GLN A 354 -10.95 31.99 -18.32
N VAL A 355 -11.74 31.66 -17.28
CA VAL A 355 -11.34 31.74 -15.88
C VAL A 355 -10.41 30.59 -15.49
N SER A 356 -10.69 29.35 -15.90
CA SER A 356 -9.76 28.22 -15.71
C SER A 356 -8.41 28.50 -16.37
N TRP A 357 -8.40 29.04 -17.60
CA TRP A 357 -7.15 29.45 -18.23
C TRP A 357 -6.41 30.59 -17.49
N MET A 358 -7.16 31.53 -16.89
CA MET A 358 -6.56 32.56 -16.03
C MET A 358 -5.92 31.94 -14.79
N ARG A 359 -6.56 30.96 -14.14
CA ARG A 359 -5.95 30.21 -13.02
C ARG A 359 -4.68 29.49 -13.45
N SER A 360 -4.69 28.79 -14.59
CA SER A 360 -3.46 28.15 -15.10
C SER A 360 -2.33 29.15 -15.32
N CYS A 361 -2.65 30.35 -15.81
CA CYS A 361 -1.70 31.46 -15.93
C CYS A 361 -1.17 31.95 -14.57
N GLN A 362 -2.03 32.03 -13.55
CA GLN A 362 -1.63 32.38 -12.18
C GLN A 362 -0.73 31.31 -11.55
N THR A 363 -1.06 30.03 -11.74
CA THR A 363 -0.23 28.90 -11.29
C THR A 363 1.15 28.95 -11.92
N MET A 364 1.23 29.14 -13.24
CA MET A 364 2.50 29.32 -13.93
C MET A 364 3.27 30.54 -13.38
N LEU A 365 2.62 31.70 -13.23
CA LEU A 365 3.26 32.88 -12.63
C LEU A 365 3.84 32.54 -11.26
N GLY A 366 3.09 31.84 -10.41
CA GLY A 366 3.54 31.43 -9.09
C GLY A 366 4.81 30.59 -9.12
N PHE A 367 4.89 29.65 -10.07
CA PHE A 367 6.03 28.75 -10.22
C PHE A 367 7.28 29.42 -10.78
N ILE A 368 7.16 30.29 -11.78
CA ILE A 368 8.34 30.76 -12.54
C ILE A 368 8.67 32.24 -12.37
N TYR A 369 7.78 33.05 -11.77
CA TYR A 369 8.03 34.48 -11.55
C TYR A 369 7.79 34.93 -10.10
N ALA A 370 6.77 34.38 -9.43
CA ALA A 370 6.12 34.90 -8.21
C ALA A 370 5.52 36.31 -8.31
N ILE A 371 6.11 37.20 -9.11
CA ILE A 371 5.65 38.56 -9.38
C ILE A 371 5.94 38.94 -10.83
N ALA A 372 4.97 39.55 -11.51
CA ALA A 372 5.14 40.06 -12.87
C ALA A 372 4.19 41.24 -13.17
N PRO A 373 4.57 42.18 -14.06
CA PRO A 373 3.65 43.18 -14.57
C PRO A 373 2.41 42.53 -15.22
N LEU A 374 1.23 43.12 -15.06
CA LEU A 374 -0.02 42.61 -15.65
C LEU A 374 0.09 42.43 -17.17
N LYS A 375 0.84 43.29 -17.86
CA LYS A 375 1.10 43.16 -19.30
C LYS A 375 1.86 41.89 -19.67
N ILE A 376 2.71 41.35 -18.78
CA ILE A 376 3.39 40.07 -19.02
C ILE A 376 2.40 38.91 -18.88
N VAL A 377 1.56 38.94 -17.84
CA VAL A 377 0.50 37.93 -17.64
C VAL A 377 -0.51 37.97 -18.78
N TYR A 378 -0.91 39.17 -19.23
CA TYR A 378 -1.77 39.36 -20.40
C TYR A 378 -1.16 38.77 -21.68
N ARG A 379 0.15 38.94 -21.88
CA ARG A 379 0.87 38.34 -23.01
C ARG A 379 0.81 36.82 -22.92
N MET A 380 1.02 36.24 -21.75
CA MET A 380 0.91 34.79 -21.50
C MET A 380 -0.51 34.29 -21.78
N TYR A 381 -1.53 34.94 -21.21
CA TYR A 381 -2.93 34.62 -21.39
C TYR A 381 -3.34 34.58 -22.88
N ARG A 382 -2.91 35.57 -23.66
CA ARG A 382 -3.26 35.68 -25.10
C ARG A 382 -2.57 34.68 -26.01
N ARG A 383 -1.62 33.89 -25.52
CA ARG A 383 -0.97 32.85 -26.34
C ARG A 383 -1.91 31.71 -26.67
N ARG A 384 -2.98 31.51 -25.89
CA ARG A 384 -4.03 30.55 -26.20
C ARG A 384 -5.01 31.17 -27.21
N PRO A 385 -5.03 30.72 -28.48
CA PRO A 385 -5.77 31.41 -29.53
C PRO A 385 -7.27 31.51 -29.27
N ASP A 386 -7.85 30.46 -28.66
CA ASP A 386 -9.29 30.34 -28.40
C ASP A 386 -9.83 31.39 -27.41
N TYR A 387 -8.95 31.93 -26.55
CA TYR A 387 -9.29 32.90 -25.51
C TYR A 387 -8.63 34.26 -25.70
N LYS A 388 -8.23 34.57 -26.93
CA LYS A 388 -7.61 35.86 -27.23
C LYS A 388 -8.61 37.01 -26.98
N VAL A 389 -8.29 37.86 -26.03
CA VAL A 389 -9.11 39.00 -25.60
C VAL A 389 -8.33 40.33 -25.64
N SER A 390 -9.05 41.45 -25.57
CA SER A 390 -8.47 42.78 -25.30
C SER A 390 -7.89 42.87 -23.88
N TYR A 391 -7.12 43.92 -23.60
CA TYR A 391 -6.54 44.11 -22.27
C TYR A 391 -7.63 44.36 -21.22
N ASP A 392 -8.66 45.13 -21.57
CA ASP A 392 -9.77 45.43 -20.67
C ASP A 392 -10.59 44.17 -20.35
N GLU A 393 -10.90 43.35 -21.36
CA GLU A 393 -11.56 42.05 -21.14
C GLU A 393 -10.71 41.10 -20.29
N PHE A 394 -9.38 41.10 -20.46
CA PHE A 394 -8.49 40.32 -19.60
C PHE A 394 -8.59 40.74 -18.13
N LEU A 395 -8.67 42.06 -17.85
CA LEU A 395 -8.86 42.56 -16.49
C LEU A 395 -10.23 42.19 -15.94
N GLU A 396 -11.28 42.20 -16.77
CA GLU A 396 -12.60 41.74 -16.35
C GLU A 396 -12.61 40.24 -16.03
N ILE A 397 -11.97 39.39 -16.85
CA ILE A 397 -11.83 37.96 -16.57
C ILE A 397 -11.05 37.71 -15.28
N LEU A 398 -9.98 38.48 -15.04
CA LEU A 398 -9.20 38.37 -13.81
C LEU A 398 -10.04 38.63 -12.55
N LYS A 399 -11.02 39.56 -12.61
CA LYS A 399 -11.95 39.83 -11.50
C LYS A 399 -12.96 38.70 -11.27
N GLN A 400 -13.15 37.82 -12.26
CA GLN A 400 -14.07 36.68 -12.17
C GLN A 400 -13.41 35.44 -11.53
N VAL A 401 -12.09 35.48 -11.27
CA VAL A 401 -11.42 34.40 -10.54
C VAL A 401 -11.92 34.40 -9.10
N PRO A 402 -12.54 33.31 -8.61
CA PRO A 402 -13.06 33.23 -7.25
C PRO A 402 -11.97 33.50 -6.20
N GLU A 403 -12.27 34.24 -5.13
CA GLU A 403 -11.25 34.70 -4.17
C GLU A 403 -10.50 33.55 -3.47
N ASN A 404 -11.19 32.46 -3.19
CA ASN A 404 -10.64 31.25 -2.56
C ASN A 404 -9.63 30.54 -3.48
N ASP A 405 -9.85 30.59 -4.80
CA ASP A 405 -8.98 30.05 -5.83
C ASP A 405 -7.90 31.04 -6.30
N ASN A 406 -8.13 32.33 -6.10
CA ASN A 406 -7.27 33.37 -6.63
C ASN A 406 -5.93 33.37 -5.89
N MET A 407 -4.91 32.75 -6.48
CA MET A 407 -3.59 32.64 -5.87
C MET A 407 -2.84 33.98 -5.83
N CYS A 408 -3.33 34.99 -6.55
CA CYS A 408 -2.63 36.25 -6.77
C CYS A 408 -3.42 37.46 -6.26
N ILE A 409 -2.70 38.55 -6.02
CA ILE A 409 -3.28 39.88 -5.88
C ILE A 409 -2.73 40.80 -6.97
N VAL A 410 -3.44 41.90 -7.22
CA VAL A 410 -2.96 42.96 -8.09
C VAL A 410 -2.58 44.17 -7.24
N ARG A 411 -1.35 44.65 -7.39
CA ARG A 411 -0.83 45.87 -6.76
C ARG A 411 0.09 46.59 -7.74
N ASP A 412 -0.11 47.89 -7.92
CA ASP A 412 0.74 48.75 -8.77
C ASP A 412 0.98 48.21 -10.19
N ASP A 413 -0.08 47.75 -10.87
CA ASP A 413 -0.05 47.13 -12.22
C ASP A 413 0.79 45.83 -12.28
N LYS A 414 1.04 45.19 -11.14
CA LYS A 414 1.71 43.89 -11.03
C LYS A 414 0.77 42.85 -10.42
N MET A 415 0.88 41.62 -10.92
CA MET A 415 0.29 40.44 -10.33
C MET A 415 1.33 39.79 -9.41
N ILE A 416 0.94 39.52 -8.17
CA ILE A 416 1.82 39.04 -7.09
C ILE A 416 1.19 37.80 -6.46
N LEU A 417 1.97 36.72 -6.36
CA LEU A 417 1.55 35.51 -5.67
C LEU A 417 1.33 35.79 -4.16
N LYS A 418 0.17 35.38 -3.61
CA LYS A 418 -0.24 35.67 -2.23
C LYS A 418 0.78 35.15 -1.19
N THR A 419 1.42 34.02 -1.44
CA THR A 419 2.36 33.39 -0.49
C THR A 419 3.63 34.21 -0.26
N VAL A 420 4.03 35.08 -1.19
CA VAL A 420 5.22 35.95 -1.07
C VAL A 420 4.89 37.36 -0.55
N LEU A 421 3.64 37.60 -0.13
CA LEU A 421 3.25 38.86 0.52
C LEU A 421 3.78 38.97 1.95
N ARG A 422 3.96 37.84 2.63
CA ARG A 422 4.50 37.81 3.99
C ARG A 422 5.88 38.47 3.99
N GLU A 423 6.06 39.43 4.89
CA GLU A 423 7.31 40.19 5.04
C GLU A 423 7.77 40.92 3.76
N ASN A 424 6.83 41.20 2.84
CA ASN A 424 7.11 41.78 1.53
C ASN A 424 8.19 41.04 0.73
N LEU A 425 8.23 39.70 0.83
CA LEU A 425 9.22 38.87 0.13
C LEU A 425 9.26 39.11 -1.38
N TYR A 426 8.11 39.46 -1.99
CA TYR A 426 8.03 39.83 -3.41
C TYR A 426 8.97 40.98 -3.82
N GLU A 427 9.25 41.95 -2.94
CA GLU A 427 10.17 43.06 -3.24
C GLU A 427 11.60 42.57 -3.38
N ARG A 428 12.02 41.66 -2.49
CA ARG A 428 13.34 41.04 -2.54
C ARG A 428 13.51 40.13 -3.75
N ILE A 429 12.46 39.37 -4.09
CA ILE A 429 12.44 38.53 -5.29
C ILE A 429 12.60 39.40 -6.53
N GLU A 430 11.82 40.47 -6.65
CA GLU A 430 11.86 41.35 -7.80
C GLU A 430 13.22 42.07 -7.93
N GLU A 431 13.79 42.53 -6.83
CA GLU A 431 15.13 43.13 -6.79
C GLU A 431 16.19 42.14 -7.29
N TYR A 432 16.14 40.88 -6.84
CA TYR A 432 17.08 39.83 -7.26
C TYR A 432 16.91 39.44 -8.74
N GLN A 433 15.67 39.39 -9.22
CA GLN A 433 15.36 39.13 -10.62
C GLN A 433 15.86 40.24 -11.55
N GLY A 434 15.95 41.49 -11.07
CA GLY A 434 16.51 42.63 -11.79
C GLY A 434 15.77 42.98 -13.09
N ASP A 435 16.49 43.38 -14.14
CA ASP A 435 15.90 43.82 -15.42
C ASP A 435 15.84 42.72 -16.50
N ARG A 436 15.98 41.44 -16.10
CA ARG A 436 15.96 40.32 -17.05
C ARG A 436 14.65 40.27 -17.85
N GLU A 437 14.71 39.81 -19.10
CA GLU A 437 13.47 39.52 -19.82
C GLU A 437 12.68 38.40 -19.12
N PHE A 438 11.37 38.38 -19.34
CA PHE A 438 10.53 37.28 -18.87
C PHE A 438 10.52 36.19 -19.93
N TYR A 439 10.88 34.96 -19.53
CA TYR A 439 10.59 33.79 -20.34
C TYR A 439 9.08 33.76 -20.62
N MET A 440 8.64 33.27 -21.78
CA MET A 440 7.23 33.27 -22.13
C MET A 440 6.79 31.85 -22.48
N PRO A 441 6.10 31.15 -21.57
CA PRO A 441 5.75 29.74 -21.75
C PRO A 441 4.76 29.53 -22.89
N SER A 442 4.76 28.33 -23.47
CA SER A 442 3.73 27.94 -24.42
C SER A 442 2.42 27.56 -23.71
N PRO A 443 1.26 27.59 -24.38
CA PRO A 443 0.01 27.13 -23.76
C PRO A 443 0.09 25.70 -23.21
N GLU A 444 0.79 24.81 -23.90
CA GLU A 444 0.99 23.41 -23.49
C GLU A 444 1.82 23.32 -22.22
N GLU A 445 2.88 24.12 -22.09
CA GLU A 445 3.71 24.19 -20.88
C GLU A 445 2.91 24.73 -19.69
N VAL A 446 2.08 25.76 -19.89
CA VAL A 446 1.20 26.29 -18.82
C VAL A 446 0.23 25.23 -18.32
N LEU A 447 -0.43 24.49 -19.22
CA LEU A 447 -1.35 23.43 -18.86
C LEU A 447 -0.64 22.25 -18.17
N ASP A 448 0.60 21.93 -18.60
CA ASP A 448 1.40 20.88 -17.97
C ASP A 448 1.72 21.20 -16.50
N TYR A 449 2.17 22.42 -16.23
CA TYR A 449 2.45 22.89 -14.87
C TYR A 449 1.19 23.01 -14.03
N ALA A 450 0.09 23.52 -14.60
CA ALA A 450 -1.18 23.64 -13.89
C ALA A 450 -1.70 22.26 -13.43
N LYS A 451 -1.52 21.24 -14.27
CA LYS A 451 -1.99 19.88 -13.98
C LYS A 451 -1.06 19.09 -13.06
N HIS A 452 0.26 19.17 -13.28
CA HIS A 452 1.21 18.27 -12.60
C HIS A 452 2.06 18.96 -11.53
N GLY A 453 2.15 20.29 -11.52
CA GLY A 453 2.97 21.06 -10.59
C GLY A 453 4.47 21.03 -10.89
N TYR A 454 4.88 20.44 -12.02
CA TYR A 454 6.26 20.37 -12.51
C TYR A 454 6.24 20.11 -14.04
N PRO A 455 7.35 20.30 -14.79
CA PRO A 455 7.39 20.08 -16.24
C PRO A 455 7.40 18.58 -16.59
N SER A 456 6.25 17.91 -16.44
CA SER A 456 6.10 16.46 -16.66
C SER A 456 6.47 16.02 -18.07
N GLN A 457 6.34 16.91 -19.06
CA GLN A 457 6.63 16.59 -20.45
C GLN A 457 8.12 16.71 -20.81
N ASP A 458 8.93 17.33 -19.95
CA ASP A 458 10.36 17.55 -20.20
C ASP A 458 11.15 16.22 -20.22
N PRO A 459 12.06 16.01 -21.20
CA PRO A 459 12.83 14.77 -21.29
C PRO A 459 13.69 14.46 -20.07
N ALA A 460 14.21 15.46 -19.34
CA ALA A 460 14.99 15.25 -18.14
C ALA A 460 14.11 14.76 -16.98
N TYR A 461 12.92 15.34 -16.82
CA TYR A 461 11.94 14.88 -15.83
C TYR A 461 11.41 13.47 -16.15
N LYS A 462 11.10 13.15 -17.41
CA LYS A 462 10.73 11.78 -17.82
C LYS A 462 11.82 10.76 -17.51
N LYS A 463 13.08 11.14 -17.67
CA LYS A 463 14.21 10.27 -17.32
C LYS A 463 14.30 10.02 -15.81
N LEU A 464 14.06 11.06 -15.00
CA LEU A 464 13.95 10.91 -13.55
C LEU A 464 12.77 10.01 -13.17
N GLU A 465 11.61 10.16 -13.83
CA GLU A 465 10.41 9.38 -13.54
C GLU A 465 10.66 7.89 -13.74
N ASN A 466 11.26 7.55 -14.88
CA ASN A 466 11.65 6.17 -15.20
C ASN A 466 12.66 5.64 -14.18
N PHE A 467 13.62 6.44 -13.72
CA PHE A 467 14.57 6.02 -12.69
C PHE A 467 13.87 5.73 -11.35
N LEU A 468 12.97 6.60 -10.90
CA LEU A 468 12.22 6.39 -9.66
C LEU A 468 11.32 5.15 -9.74
N ARG A 469 10.72 4.90 -10.90
CA ARG A 469 9.81 3.78 -11.14
C ARG A 469 10.54 2.44 -11.29
N GLU A 470 11.54 2.40 -12.18
CA GLU A 470 12.17 1.13 -12.60
C GLU A 470 13.35 0.75 -11.69
N GLU A 471 14.13 1.72 -11.20
CA GLU A 471 15.34 1.45 -10.41
C GLU A 471 15.11 1.58 -8.90
N LEU A 472 14.22 2.47 -8.47
CA LEU A 472 13.87 2.65 -7.05
C LEU A 472 12.50 2.06 -6.70
N HIS A 473 11.77 1.48 -7.65
CA HIS A 473 10.49 0.79 -7.44
C HIS A 473 9.43 1.61 -6.67
N GLN A 474 9.42 2.93 -6.87
CA GLN A 474 8.44 3.81 -6.24
C GLN A 474 7.07 3.69 -6.92
N ASN A 475 5.99 3.80 -6.14
CA ASN A 475 4.63 3.81 -6.70
C ASN A 475 4.28 5.18 -7.33
N THR A 476 3.21 5.25 -8.11
CA THR A 476 2.82 6.47 -8.86
C THR A 476 2.55 7.68 -7.96
N ALA A 477 1.94 7.50 -6.79
CA ALA A 477 1.68 8.59 -5.85
C ALA A 477 2.99 9.15 -5.28
N GLN A 478 3.90 8.26 -4.85
CA GLN A 478 5.23 8.65 -4.36
C GLN A 478 6.05 9.35 -5.44
N ILE A 479 6.07 8.84 -6.67
CA ILE A 479 6.77 9.47 -7.80
C ILE A 479 6.28 10.91 -7.98
N THR A 480 4.96 11.13 -7.96
CA THR A 480 4.37 12.46 -8.15
C THR A 480 4.81 13.43 -7.05
N GLU A 481 4.79 13.00 -5.79
CA GLU A 481 5.28 13.79 -4.66
C GLU A 481 6.78 14.12 -4.79
N LEU A 482 7.61 13.13 -5.11
CA LEU A 482 9.06 13.31 -5.25
C LEU A 482 9.40 14.26 -6.40
N MET A 483 8.68 14.20 -7.52
CA MET A 483 8.85 15.12 -8.65
C MET A 483 8.58 16.57 -8.28
N TYR A 484 7.50 16.80 -7.52
CA TYR A 484 7.16 18.12 -7.02
C TYR A 484 8.25 18.67 -6.10
N ILE A 485 8.80 17.84 -5.20
CA ILE A 485 9.92 18.23 -4.32
C ILE A 485 11.15 18.63 -5.15
N VAL A 486 11.52 17.81 -6.14
CA VAL A 486 12.67 18.11 -7.01
C VAL A 486 12.49 19.44 -7.73
N PHE A 487 11.31 19.67 -8.32
CA PHE A 487 11.00 20.93 -8.98
C PHE A 487 11.04 22.11 -8.01
N LYS A 488 10.40 21.99 -6.85
CA LYS A 488 10.37 23.04 -5.81
C LYS A 488 11.79 23.46 -5.43
N GLU A 489 12.66 22.52 -5.09
CA GLU A 489 14.02 22.84 -4.67
C GLU A 489 14.84 23.47 -5.80
N PHE A 490 14.85 22.88 -7.01
CA PHE A 490 15.65 23.43 -8.12
C PHE A 490 15.12 24.75 -8.68
N SER A 491 13.80 24.98 -8.66
CA SER A 491 13.22 26.25 -9.12
C SER A 491 13.71 27.47 -8.32
N MET A 492 14.24 27.22 -7.11
CA MET A 492 14.74 28.21 -6.15
C MET A 492 16.25 28.09 -5.87
N ASP A 493 17.02 27.49 -6.79
CA ASP A 493 18.48 27.28 -6.65
C ASP A 493 18.87 26.41 -5.42
N GLY A 494 17.98 25.50 -5.02
CA GLY A 494 18.21 24.54 -3.93
C GLY A 494 19.28 23.49 -4.24
N MET A 495 19.87 22.91 -3.20
CA MET A 495 20.96 21.95 -3.37
C MET A 495 20.44 20.52 -3.51
N LEU A 496 21.20 19.68 -4.23
CA LEU A 496 20.91 18.24 -4.31
C LEU A 496 20.88 17.57 -2.92
N SER A 497 21.65 18.07 -1.96
CA SER A 497 21.63 17.57 -0.58
C SER A 497 20.26 17.68 0.07
N ASP A 498 19.57 18.79 -0.14
CA ASP A 498 18.26 19.06 0.46
C ASP A 498 17.22 18.10 -0.12
N ILE A 499 17.28 17.86 -1.43
CA ILE A 499 16.46 16.85 -2.10
C ILE A 499 16.75 15.44 -1.56
N THR A 500 18.02 15.07 -1.39
CA THR A 500 18.35 13.75 -0.83
C THR A 500 17.88 13.58 0.60
N GLU A 501 17.87 14.65 1.40
CA GLU A 501 17.32 14.64 2.75
C GLU A 501 15.80 14.46 2.74
N GLU A 502 15.07 15.19 1.88
CA GLU A 502 13.63 15.03 1.71
C GLU A 502 13.23 13.64 1.21
N PHE A 503 14.02 13.04 0.33
CA PHE A 503 13.85 11.66 -0.15
C PHE A 503 14.05 10.66 0.98
N LYS A 504 15.10 10.85 1.80
CA LYS A 504 15.36 10.02 2.98
C LYS A 504 14.23 10.11 4.00
N ASN A 505 13.71 11.30 4.25
CA ASN A 505 12.59 11.52 5.18
C ASN A 505 11.29 10.81 4.72
N ARG A 506 11.20 10.47 3.44
CA ARG A 506 10.10 9.71 2.82
C ARG A 506 10.41 8.23 2.60
N ASN A 507 11.47 7.72 3.24
CA ASN A 507 11.91 6.33 3.15
C ASN A 507 12.30 5.88 1.73
N VAL A 508 12.78 6.80 0.89
CA VAL A 508 13.40 6.43 -0.39
C VAL A 508 14.81 5.91 -0.10
N VAL A 509 15.07 4.65 -0.45
CA VAL A 509 16.34 3.97 -0.19
C VAL A 509 17.10 3.75 -1.49
N PHE A 510 18.38 4.13 -1.50
CA PHE A 510 19.32 3.76 -2.56
C PHE A 510 20.07 2.50 -2.12
N GLU A 511 19.96 1.43 -2.87
CA GLU A 511 20.55 0.11 -2.57
C GLU A 511 22.04 0.04 -2.92
N SER A 512 22.56 0.98 -3.70
CA SER A 512 23.97 1.01 -4.09
C SER A 512 24.51 2.40 -4.40
N ASP A 513 25.82 2.58 -4.26
CA ASP A 513 26.54 3.78 -4.69
C ASP A 513 26.31 4.08 -6.18
N LYS A 514 26.16 3.04 -7.01
CA LYS A 514 25.89 3.18 -8.45
C LYS A 514 24.52 3.83 -8.73
N GLN A 515 23.49 3.49 -7.95
CA GLN A 515 22.19 4.14 -8.06
C GLN A 515 22.31 5.63 -7.66
N MET A 516 23.06 5.93 -6.60
CA MET A 516 23.31 7.31 -6.16
C MET A 516 24.07 8.13 -7.22
N GLU A 517 25.11 7.57 -7.84
CA GLU A 517 25.85 8.22 -8.93
C GLU A 517 24.95 8.48 -10.16
N THR A 518 24.10 7.50 -10.51
CA THR A 518 23.15 7.62 -11.62
C THR A 518 22.12 8.71 -11.33
N PHE A 519 21.58 8.72 -10.11
CA PHE A 519 20.65 9.76 -9.64
C PHE A 519 21.30 11.14 -9.72
N ALA A 520 22.50 11.34 -9.18
CA ALA A 520 23.20 12.63 -9.23
C ALA A 520 23.41 13.14 -10.67
N SER A 521 23.71 12.23 -11.61
CA SER A 521 23.83 12.57 -13.04
C SER A 521 22.49 13.00 -13.65
N ILE A 522 21.39 12.29 -13.34
CA ILE A 522 20.05 12.65 -13.79
C ILE A 522 19.67 14.02 -13.22
N MET A 523 19.86 14.22 -11.93
CA MET A 523 19.51 15.45 -11.22
C MET A 523 20.26 16.67 -11.74
N THR A 524 21.52 16.52 -12.15
CA THR A 524 22.25 17.60 -12.84
C THR A 524 21.55 18.03 -14.13
N ASN A 525 21.04 17.07 -14.91
CA ASN A 525 20.33 17.39 -16.14
C ASN A 525 18.93 17.97 -15.86
N VAL A 526 18.24 17.47 -14.83
CA VAL A 526 16.96 18.03 -14.38
C VAL A 526 17.13 19.49 -14.01
N ASN A 527 18.05 19.81 -13.08
CA ASN A 527 18.33 21.19 -12.65
C ASN A 527 18.60 22.13 -13.84
N ASN A 528 19.44 21.70 -14.79
CA ASN A 528 19.80 22.51 -15.96
C ASN A 528 18.63 22.80 -16.93
N ASN A 529 17.54 22.04 -16.85
CA ASN A 529 16.32 22.23 -17.64
C ASN A 529 15.11 22.67 -16.77
N THR A 530 15.28 22.88 -15.47
CA THR A 530 14.25 23.43 -14.60
C THR A 530 14.15 24.94 -14.76
N ARG A 531 12.93 25.45 -14.93
CA ARG A 531 12.61 26.88 -14.96
C ARG A 531 12.93 27.50 -13.59
N MET A 532 13.76 28.54 -13.55
CA MET A 532 14.16 29.16 -12.28
C MET A 532 13.43 30.48 -12.04
N LEU A 533 12.91 30.64 -10.83
CA LEU A 533 12.24 31.85 -10.38
C LEU A 533 13.18 33.06 -10.45
N ASP A 534 14.41 32.86 -10.01
CA ASP A 534 15.50 33.84 -10.02
C ASP A 534 15.84 34.37 -11.43
N PHE A 535 15.60 33.56 -12.45
CA PHE A 535 15.85 33.89 -13.85
C PHE A 535 14.58 34.24 -14.60
N ARG A 536 13.52 34.66 -13.91
CA ARG A 536 12.22 34.99 -14.54
C ARG A 536 11.74 33.90 -15.50
N GLY A 537 11.87 32.65 -15.05
CA GLY A 537 11.42 31.47 -15.76
C GLY A 537 12.36 30.95 -16.84
N TYR A 538 13.55 31.51 -17.03
CA TYR A 538 14.55 30.84 -17.87
C TYR A 538 15.22 29.68 -17.14
N THR A 539 15.61 28.66 -17.88
CA THR A 539 16.45 27.56 -17.39
C THR A 539 17.93 27.96 -17.39
N PRO A 540 18.78 27.31 -16.57
CA PRO A 540 20.23 27.50 -16.64
C PRO A 540 20.81 27.32 -18.05
N ASN A 541 20.33 26.31 -18.78
CA ASN A 541 20.75 26.05 -20.16
C ASN A 541 20.42 27.20 -21.11
N GLU A 542 19.24 27.82 -21.00
CA GLU A 542 18.87 28.96 -21.84
C GLU A 542 19.65 30.21 -21.47
N ILE A 543 19.83 30.50 -20.17
CA ILE A 543 20.67 31.61 -19.71
C ILE A 543 22.11 31.45 -20.22
N ALA A 544 22.67 30.24 -20.15
CA ALA A 544 23.99 29.95 -20.72
C ALA A 544 24.04 30.23 -22.22
N ARG A 545 23.01 29.85 -22.99
CA ARG A 545 22.95 30.12 -24.44
C ARG A 545 22.80 31.61 -24.76
N MET A 546 22.01 32.35 -24.00
CA MET A 546 21.80 33.79 -24.16
C MET A 546 23.08 34.56 -23.84
N SER A 547 23.76 34.20 -22.76
CA SER A 547 25.03 34.82 -22.33
C SER A 547 26.23 34.48 -23.24
N VAL A 548 26.18 33.42 -24.05
CA VAL A 548 27.23 33.18 -25.07
C VAL A 548 27.22 34.25 -26.16
N SER A 549 26.13 35.01 -26.34
CA SER A 549 26.09 36.18 -27.22
C SER A 549 26.75 37.44 -26.63
N GLU A 550 26.91 37.51 -25.31
CA GLU A 550 27.58 38.59 -24.56
C GLU A 550 28.69 38.01 -23.66
N ARG A 551 29.90 37.92 -24.20
CA ARG A 551 31.12 37.32 -23.62
C ARG A 551 31.17 37.13 -22.08
N THR A 552 31.53 35.89 -21.72
CA THR A 552 32.23 35.39 -20.50
C THR A 552 31.45 35.21 -19.19
N ILE A 553 30.80 34.04 -19.04
CA ILE A 553 30.70 33.32 -17.74
C ILE A 553 30.80 31.79 -18.01
N PRO A 554 31.63 31.01 -17.30
CA PRO A 554 31.62 29.54 -17.39
C PRO A 554 30.35 28.97 -16.76
N SER A 555 29.80 27.90 -17.36
CA SER A 555 28.71 27.07 -16.82
C SER A 555 28.91 26.82 -15.32
N ILE A 556 28.06 27.39 -14.46
CA ILE A 556 28.09 27.11 -13.03
C ILE A 556 27.38 25.79 -12.79
N VAL A 557 28.15 24.79 -12.38
CA VAL A 557 27.64 23.56 -11.77
C VAL A 557 27.95 23.69 -10.28
N PRO A 558 26.98 23.66 -9.35
CA PRO A 558 27.30 23.39 -7.96
C PRO A 558 27.28 21.86 -7.77
N MET A 559 28.42 21.23 -8.03
CA MET A 559 28.76 19.90 -7.49
C MET A 559 30.00 20.07 -6.62
N GLY A 560 29.81 20.02 -5.31
CA GLY A 560 30.89 20.09 -4.34
C GLY A 560 30.52 19.37 -3.05
N SER A 561 30.84 18.09 -2.97
CA SER A 561 30.80 17.29 -1.75
C SER A 561 31.89 17.72 -0.76
N ILE A 562 31.53 17.78 0.53
CA ILE A 562 32.36 17.54 1.73
C ILE A 562 33.73 18.25 1.77
N ALA A 563 33.78 19.38 2.49
CA ALA A 563 34.68 19.61 3.65
C ALA A 563 34.81 21.11 3.99
N ASN A 564 34.20 21.51 5.12
CA ASN A 564 34.70 22.48 6.10
C ASN A 564 35.52 23.69 5.61
N LYS A 565 34.89 24.88 5.59
CA LYS A 565 34.97 25.93 6.63
C LYS A 565 34.65 27.30 6.00
N THR A 566 33.78 28.03 6.71
CA THR A 566 33.78 29.49 6.86
C THR A 566 34.80 30.25 6.00
N PHE A 567 34.37 31.13 5.10
CA PHE A 567 34.92 32.49 5.05
C PHE A 567 34.10 33.44 4.16
N VAL A 568 33.83 34.59 4.78
CA VAL A 568 33.39 35.87 4.20
C VAL A 568 34.27 36.25 2.99
N PRO A 569 33.72 36.84 1.90
CA PRO A 569 34.51 37.14 0.72
C PRO A 569 35.50 38.28 0.99
N SER A 570 36.79 38.03 0.80
CA SER A 570 37.80 39.07 0.65
C SER A 570 38.71 38.75 -0.54
N ASN A 571 38.62 39.63 -1.54
CA ASN A 571 39.59 40.05 -2.55
C ASN A 571 40.56 39.04 -3.18
N MET A 572 40.52 39.03 -4.52
CA MET A 572 41.46 38.42 -5.46
C MET A 572 42.93 38.42 -5.00
N ALA A 573 43.51 37.23 -4.87
CA ALA A 573 44.95 37.03 -4.96
C ALA A 573 45.25 36.24 -6.25
N THR A 574 45.77 36.94 -7.26
CA THR A 574 46.37 36.33 -8.45
C THR A 574 47.53 35.42 -8.01
N LYS A 575 47.48 34.15 -8.41
CA LYS A 575 48.50 33.15 -8.09
C LYS A 575 49.87 33.62 -8.65
N LYS A 576 50.86 33.84 -7.79
CA LYS A 576 52.24 34.20 -8.20
C LYS A 576 52.81 33.11 -9.11
N ILE A 577 53.19 33.47 -10.33
CA ILE A 577 53.83 32.58 -11.31
C ILE A 577 55.34 32.66 -11.14
N TYR A 578 56.01 31.53 -10.90
CA TYR A 578 57.45 31.46 -10.69
C TYR A 578 58.21 31.24 -12.01
N PRO A 579 59.49 31.67 -12.12
CA PRO A 579 60.27 31.63 -13.37
C PRO A 579 60.34 30.25 -14.06
N ASN A 580 60.25 29.15 -13.30
CA ASN A 580 60.34 27.80 -13.85
C ASN A 580 58.98 27.14 -14.13
N ASP A 581 57.86 27.76 -13.74
CA ASP A 581 56.52 27.21 -13.93
C ASP A 581 56.15 27.13 -15.42
N PRO A 582 55.24 26.24 -15.83
CA PRO A 582 54.69 26.24 -17.17
C PRO A 582 54.11 27.61 -17.52
N CYS A 583 54.43 28.12 -18.70
CA CYS A 583 53.97 29.45 -19.10
C CYS A 583 52.45 29.44 -19.32
N PRO A 584 51.69 30.37 -18.72
CA PRO A 584 50.22 30.38 -18.77
C PRO A 584 49.65 30.64 -20.18
N CYS A 585 50.48 31.05 -21.14
CA CYS A 585 50.07 31.19 -22.54
C CYS A 585 49.95 29.85 -23.30
N GLY A 586 50.20 28.71 -22.63
CA GLY A 586 50.07 27.39 -23.25
C GLY A 586 51.22 27.00 -24.19
N SER A 587 52.31 27.77 -24.23
CA SER A 587 53.44 27.54 -25.16
C SER A 587 54.29 26.29 -24.86
N GLY A 588 54.00 25.55 -23.78
CA GLY A 588 54.79 24.39 -23.34
C GLY A 588 56.19 24.72 -22.80
N LYS A 589 56.57 26.01 -22.72
CA LYS A 589 57.87 26.48 -22.20
C LYS A 589 57.75 26.93 -20.74
N LYS A 590 58.86 26.93 -19.99
CA LYS A 590 58.94 27.56 -18.66
C LYS A 590 58.70 29.08 -18.76
N TYR A 591 58.05 29.70 -17.78
CA TYR A 591 57.65 31.11 -17.77
C TYR A 591 58.81 32.05 -18.12
N LYS A 592 60.00 31.88 -17.51
CA LYS A 592 61.22 32.67 -17.80
C LYS A 592 61.77 32.53 -19.21
N LYS A 593 61.35 31.51 -19.96
CA LYS A 593 61.74 31.28 -21.37
C LYS A 593 60.64 31.67 -22.36
N CYS A 594 59.51 32.21 -21.89
CA CYS A 594 58.38 32.68 -22.71
C CYS A 594 57.88 34.04 -22.22
N CYS A 595 56.69 34.15 -21.61
CA CYS A 595 56.11 35.43 -21.20
C CYS A 595 56.92 36.18 -20.11
N GLY A 596 57.82 35.48 -19.40
CA GLY A 596 58.75 36.05 -18.43
C GLY A 596 60.15 36.36 -18.98
N ARG A 597 60.38 36.28 -20.30
CA ARG A 597 61.62 36.80 -20.92
C ARG A 597 61.56 38.32 -20.95
N LYS A 598 62.37 38.96 -20.10
CA LYS A 598 62.91 40.29 -20.39
C LYS A 598 64.29 40.12 -20.99
#